data_AF-A0AAN5YM07-F1
#
_entry.id   AF-A0AAN5YM07-F1
#
_cell.length_a   1.000
_cell.length_b   1.000
_cell.length_c   1.000
_cell.angle_alpha   90.00
_cell.angle_beta   90.00
_cell.angle_gamma   90.00
#
_symmetry.space_group_name_H-M   'P 1'
#
loop_
_entity.id
_entity.type
_entity.pdbx_description
1 polymer ?
#
loop_
_entity_poly.entity_id
_entity_poly.type
_entity_poly.pdbx_seq_one_letter_code
_entity_poly.pdbx_strand_id
1 'polypeptide(L)'
;MSRLASSIATHQSEEATESNDNRRSLRQKRSQKNKSQAHQVSQRVLYLQGPPSQDSQGPDTPDRSQADSDQTGRAKAPQDQSKRRAAHPGSGSPHPLQFDIASDAAGGRSTPLPGELNMVDLQLHSHFMLHTCKHMSLNPRRQHIWETVIPRFAMRNEALMHLLLALAGLDYASDKTTDQQPAHTSPDMESQPSSTIADHDHDHDHNHVLDAAYLQVIIEHHQRGLESFRTELANLSSTNLNLVFAGSMLLVGFALASLRIRNLNDAHSPPGQPRLDWIFLIQGLCTVITHNWPELRMGPLRDLTDYSHANDDWRLCPRDALRSVSSIRRGCSPRLVAFCRGADEALTQLVGYHASLAAREGQILAEQKAALELLEGMYMRTLYVVHFSSEARESPLDVQADLEDAALMAWAEFLPGGFLDTLAGGGVCSTLSYVILAYFHLLFTLFESFWYVKGGFDGEIVKIKALVDMSGEAELMSLMQWPVSVVAVYPT
;
A
#
# COMPACT_ATOMS: atom_id res chain seq x y z
N MET A 1 -59.01 -38.02 -8.75
CA MET A 1 -57.81 -37.65 -7.97
C MET A 1 -56.49 -38.15 -8.57
N SER A 2 -56.41 -39.34 -9.15
CA SER A 2 -55.14 -39.87 -9.74
C SER A 2 -54.60 -39.08 -10.96
N ARG A 3 -55.46 -38.51 -11.82
CA ARG A 3 -55.02 -37.71 -12.99
C ARG A 3 -54.49 -36.31 -12.63
N LEU A 4 -54.94 -35.71 -11.52
CA LEU A 4 -54.47 -34.39 -11.07
C LEU A 4 -53.08 -34.48 -10.44
N ALA A 5 -52.81 -35.55 -9.68
CA ALA A 5 -51.50 -35.78 -9.06
C ALA A 5 -50.40 -36.05 -10.09
N SER A 6 -50.73 -36.77 -11.18
CA SER A 6 -49.78 -37.03 -12.27
C SER A 6 -49.39 -35.74 -13.02
N SER A 7 -50.34 -34.82 -13.21
CA SER A 7 -50.09 -33.56 -13.94
C SER A 7 -49.23 -32.58 -13.14
N ILE A 8 -49.35 -32.59 -11.81
CA ILE A 8 -48.54 -31.75 -10.91
C ILE A 8 -47.11 -32.29 -10.82
N ALA A 9 -46.93 -33.61 -10.80
CA ALA A 9 -45.60 -34.23 -10.77
C ALA A 9 -44.80 -33.98 -12.06
N THR A 10 -45.44 -33.99 -13.24
CA THR A 10 -44.77 -33.63 -14.51
C THR A 10 -44.39 -32.15 -14.54
N HIS A 11 -45.27 -31.25 -14.08
CA HIS A 11 -44.96 -29.81 -14.06
C HIS A 11 -43.79 -29.46 -13.13
N GLN A 12 -43.72 -30.10 -11.95
CA GLN A 12 -42.61 -29.88 -11.01
C GLN A 12 -41.29 -30.48 -11.52
N SER A 13 -41.36 -31.58 -12.27
CA SER A 13 -40.16 -32.17 -12.91
C SER A 13 -39.63 -31.27 -14.03
N GLU A 14 -40.52 -30.66 -14.83
CA GLU A 14 -40.16 -29.75 -15.91
C GLU A 14 -39.55 -28.43 -15.37
N GLU A 15 -40.15 -27.83 -14.33
CA GLU A 15 -39.58 -26.65 -13.65
C GLU A 15 -38.21 -26.94 -13.02
N ALA A 16 -38.02 -28.13 -12.44
CA ALA A 16 -36.76 -28.52 -11.85
C ALA A 16 -35.65 -28.69 -12.92
N THR A 17 -35.99 -29.23 -14.10
CA THR A 17 -35.05 -29.33 -15.22
C THR A 17 -34.71 -27.97 -15.82
N GLU A 18 -35.69 -27.09 -15.99
CA GLU A 18 -35.49 -25.75 -16.57
C GLU A 18 -34.65 -24.85 -15.64
N SER A 19 -34.85 -24.95 -14.32
CA SER A 19 -34.02 -24.26 -13.31
C SER A 19 -32.57 -24.74 -13.30
N ASN A 20 -32.33 -26.03 -13.55
CA ASN A 20 -30.98 -26.60 -13.59
C ASN A 20 -30.22 -26.22 -14.86
N ASP A 21 -30.92 -26.16 -16.00
CA ASP A 21 -30.34 -25.73 -17.27
C ASP A 21 -30.02 -24.22 -17.27
N ASN A 22 -30.86 -23.40 -16.65
CA ASN A 22 -30.55 -21.99 -16.45
C ASN A 22 -29.30 -21.80 -15.57
N ARG A 23 -29.14 -22.58 -14.49
CA ARG A 23 -27.94 -22.54 -13.64
C ARG A 23 -26.68 -23.00 -14.38
N ARG A 24 -26.78 -24.00 -15.25
CA ARG A 24 -25.67 -24.44 -16.11
C ARG A 24 -25.28 -23.36 -17.13
N SER A 25 -26.26 -22.74 -17.79
CA SER A 25 -26.06 -21.63 -18.72
C SER A 25 -25.39 -20.42 -18.05
N LEU A 26 -25.80 -20.04 -16.84
CA LEU A 26 -25.18 -18.97 -16.05
C LEU A 26 -23.73 -19.30 -15.64
N ARG A 27 -23.44 -20.56 -15.27
CA ARG A 27 -22.06 -21.01 -14.99
C ARG A 27 -21.17 -20.98 -16.23
N GLN A 28 -21.72 -21.35 -17.38
CA GLN A 28 -21.00 -21.34 -18.66
C GLN A 28 -20.72 -19.91 -19.13
N LYS A 29 -21.69 -18.99 -18.99
CA LYS A 29 -21.50 -17.55 -19.25
C LYS A 29 -20.48 -16.92 -18.30
N ARG A 30 -20.47 -17.27 -17.01
CA ARG A 30 -19.42 -16.84 -16.06
C ARG A 30 -18.04 -17.40 -16.41
N SER A 31 -17.96 -18.67 -16.85
CA SER A 31 -16.69 -19.27 -17.29
C SER A 31 -16.15 -18.61 -18.57
N GLN A 32 -17.02 -18.26 -19.53
CA GLN A 32 -16.64 -17.49 -20.72
C GLN A 32 -16.22 -16.05 -20.39
N LYS A 33 -16.91 -15.38 -19.45
CA LYS A 33 -16.52 -14.05 -18.98
C LYS A 33 -15.14 -14.08 -18.32
N ASN A 34 -14.86 -15.06 -17.46
CA ASN A 34 -13.55 -15.22 -16.82
C ASN A 34 -12.43 -15.56 -17.82
N LYS A 35 -12.72 -16.36 -18.87
CA LYS A 35 -11.76 -16.61 -19.97
C LYS A 35 -11.48 -15.34 -20.78
N SER A 36 -12.49 -14.51 -21.02
CA SER A 36 -12.33 -13.23 -21.72
C SER A 36 -11.50 -12.23 -20.89
N GLN A 37 -11.68 -12.21 -19.57
CA GLN A 37 -10.95 -11.35 -18.64
C GLN A 37 -9.47 -11.77 -18.52
N ALA A 38 -9.20 -13.08 -18.47
CA ALA A 38 -7.83 -13.61 -18.52
C ALA A 38 -7.14 -13.32 -19.87
N HIS A 39 -7.88 -13.36 -20.98
CA HIS A 39 -7.34 -13.03 -22.30
C HIS A 39 -7.04 -11.53 -22.46
N GLN A 40 -7.82 -10.64 -21.83
CA GLN A 40 -7.59 -9.19 -21.85
C GLN A 40 -6.39 -8.76 -21.01
N VAL A 41 -6.17 -9.43 -19.87
CA VAL A 41 -4.97 -9.24 -19.04
C VAL A 41 -3.71 -9.76 -19.75
N SER A 42 -3.76 -10.93 -20.39
CA SER A 42 -2.64 -11.42 -21.22
C SER A 42 -2.38 -10.59 -22.48
N GLN A 43 -3.42 -10.06 -23.14
CA GLN A 43 -3.23 -9.24 -24.35
C GLN A 43 -2.60 -7.88 -24.02
N ARG A 44 -2.86 -7.30 -22.85
CA ARG A 44 -2.16 -6.07 -22.41
C ARG A 44 -0.69 -6.29 -22.07
N VAL A 45 -0.33 -7.48 -21.59
CA VAL A 45 1.08 -7.85 -21.33
C VAL A 45 1.88 -7.98 -22.64
N LEU A 46 1.25 -8.45 -23.73
CA LEU A 46 1.92 -8.57 -25.03
C LEU A 46 2.03 -7.24 -25.81
N TYR A 47 1.11 -6.29 -25.63
CA TYR A 47 1.14 -5.00 -26.32
C TYR A 47 2.12 -3.98 -25.71
N LEU A 48 2.61 -4.22 -24.48
CA LEU A 48 3.62 -3.38 -23.81
C LEU A 48 5.06 -3.86 -24.05
N GLN A 49 5.25 -5.03 -24.66
CA GLN A 49 6.54 -5.44 -25.21
C GLN A 49 6.58 -5.07 -26.69
N GLY A 50 7.26 -3.96 -27.01
CA GLY A 50 7.61 -3.64 -28.40
C GLY A 50 8.39 -4.79 -29.06
N PRO A 51 8.33 -4.94 -30.40
CA PRO A 51 8.99 -6.06 -31.07
C PRO A 51 10.52 -5.95 -30.94
N PRO A 52 11.25 -7.08 -30.93
CA PRO A 52 12.70 -7.06 -30.88
C PRO A 52 13.25 -6.41 -32.16
N SER A 53 14.12 -5.42 -31.99
CA SER A 53 14.86 -4.79 -33.09
C SER A 53 15.63 -5.85 -33.86
N GLN A 54 15.23 -6.10 -35.10
CA GLN A 54 16.01 -6.87 -36.06
C GLN A 54 17.19 -6.02 -36.51
N ASP A 55 18.41 -6.46 -36.16
CA ASP A 55 19.66 -6.00 -36.75
C ASP A 55 19.59 -6.13 -38.27
N SER A 56 19.41 -4.99 -38.95
CA SER A 56 19.54 -4.89 -40.40
C SER A 56 20.89 -4.27 -40.73
N GLN A 57 21.76 -5.14 -41.23
CA GLN A 57 23.01 -4.79 -41.90
C GLN A 57 22.77 -3.79 -43.04
N GLY A 58 23.68 -2.82 -43.15
CA GLY A 58 23.83 -1.95 -44.32
C GLY A 58 25.26 -1.37 -44.34
N PRO A 59 25.83 -1.11 -45.54
CA PRO A 59 27.17 -1.59 -45.87
C PRO A 59 28.29 -0.54 -45.91
N ASP A 60 29.50 -1.05 -45.67
CA ASP A 60 30.82 -0.74 -46.24
C ASP A 60 31.17 0.63 -46.88
N THR A 61 32.24 1.20 -46.30
CA THR A 61 33.44 1.84 -46.93
C THR A 61 33.39 3.30 -47.42
N PRO A 62 34.54 4.00 -47.57
CA PRO A 62 35.83 3.88 -46.86
C PRO A 62 36.52 5.23 -46.48
N ASP A 63 37.45 5.11 -45.53
CA ASP A 63 38.84 5.59 -45.51
C ASP A 63 39.21 7.03 -45.99
N ARG A 64 39.81 7.80 -45.07
CA ARG A 64 40.88 8.75 -45.41
C ARG A 64 41.79 9.08 -44.21
N SER A 65 42.76 8.20 -44.00
CA SER A 65 44.22 8.45 -43.93
C SER A 65 44.82 9.76 -43.36
N GLN A 66 45.92 9.52 -42.60
CA GLN A 66 47.15 10.34 -42.40
C GLN A 66 47.05 11.51 -41.40
N ALA A 67 47.99 11.77 -40.49
CA ALA A 67 49.44 11.50 -40.30
C ALA A 67 49.78 12.03 -38.88
N ASP A 68 50.92 11.87 -38.21
CA ASP A 68 52.13 11.04 -38.20
C ASP A 68 52.96 11.59 -37.01
N SER A 69 54.01 10.88 -36.59
CA SER A 69 55.18 11.35 -35.83
C SER A 69 55.15 11.42 -34.28
N ASP A 70 55.66 10.33 -33.69
CA ASP A 70 56.88 10.24 -32.86
C ASP A 70 57.27 11.38 -31.89
N GLN A 71 57.42 11.01 -30.59
CA GLN A 71 58.69 11.19 -29.88
C GLN A 71 58.81 10.37 -28.58
N THR A 72 59.89 9.60 -28.52
CA THR A 72 60.46 8.86 -27.39
C THR A 72 61.17 9.77 -26.38
N GLY A 73 61.10 9.49 -25.06
CA GLY A 73 62.04 10.11 -24.11
C GLY A 73 61.79 9.98 -22.60
N ARG A 74 62.16 8.84 -22.00
CA ARG A 74 62.90 8.64 -20.73
C ARG A 74 62.58 9.49 -19.46
N ALA A 75 62.00 8.80 -18.46
CA ALA A 75 62.27 8.79 -17.01
C ALA A 75 62.17 10.07 -16.13
N LYS A 76 61.25 10.03 -15.15
CA LYS A 76 61.52 10.28 -13.71
C LYS A 76 60.28 9.97 -12.84
N ALA A 77 60.44 9.14 -11.82
CA ALA A 77 59.50 9.09 -10.70
C ALA A 77 59.59 10.40 -9.89
N PRO A 78 58.48 10.83 -9.30
CA PRO A 78 58.53 11.18 -7.88
C PRO A 78 57.34 10.63 -7.08
N GLN A 79 57.66 10.42 -5.80
CA GLN A 79 56.81 9.97 -4.71
C GLN A 79 55.62 10.91 -4.45
N ASP A 80 54.48 10.27 -4.17
CA ASP A 80 53.65 10.44 -2.98
C ASP A 80 53.37 11.88 -2.50
N GLN A 81 52.21 12.41 -2.91
CA GLN A 81 51.41 13.28 -2.05
C GLN A 81 49.95 12.84 -2.11
N SER A 82 49.60 12.05 -1.11
CA SER A 82 48.24 11.74 -0.68
C SER A 82 47.33 12.98 -0.67
N LYS A 83 46.45 13.10 -1.67
CA LYS A 83 45.22 13.88 -1.59
C LYS A 83 44.04 12.93 -1.63
N ARG A 84 43.57 12.63 -0.43
CA ARG A 84 42.35 11.91 -0.08
C ARG A 84 41.16 12.59 -0.76
N ARG A 85 40.83 12.17 -1.98
CA ARG A 85 39.56 12.51 -2.62
C ARG A 85 38.52 11.59 -1.99
N ALA A 86 37.70 12.16 -1.10
CA ALA A 86 36.61 11.45 -0.44
C ALA A 86 35.73 10.80 -1.51
N ALA A 87 35.48 9.50 -1.33
CA ALA A 87 34.53 8.76 -2.13
C ALA A 87 33.14 9.39 -1.99
N HIS A 88 32.49 9.63 -3.12
CA HIS A 88 31.06 9.90 -3.18
C HIS A 88 30.31 8.67 -2.63
N PRO A 89 29.31 8.82 -1.74
CA PRO A 89 28.39 7.74 -1.44
C PRO A 89 27.46 7.58 -2.65
N GLY A 90 27.82 6.65 -3.53
CA GLY A 90 26.96 6.20 -4.62
C GLY A 90 25.92 5.20 -4.11
N SER A 91 24.70 5.34 -4.63
CA SER A 91 23.80 4.25 -5.03
C SER A 91 23.82 3.02 -4.11
N GLY A 92 23.22 3.16 -2.92
CA GLY A 92 22.79 2.02 -2.12
C GLY A 92 21.46 1.52 -2.66
N SER A 93 21.30 0.20 -2.81
CA SER A 93 19.98 -0.43 -2.82
C SER A 93 19.18 0.18 -1.66
N PRO A 94 17.91 0.59 -1.86
CA PRO A 94 17.11 0.95 -0.70
C PRO A 94 17.15 -0.25 0.25
N HIS A 95 17.34 0.00 1.53
CA HIS A 95 17.15 -0.99 2.58
C HIS A 95 15.79 -0.71 3.25
N PRO A 96 14.64 -1.00 2.58
CA PRO A 96 13.33 -0.86 3.21
C PRO A 96 13.30 -1.61 4.53
N LEU A 97 12.66 -0.99 5.53
CA LEU A 97 12.30 -1.63 6.79
C LEU A 97 13.48 -2.07 7.68
N GLN A 98 14.66 -1.45 7.56
CA GLN A 98 15.76 -1.67 8.51
C GLN A 98 15.75 -0.58 9.59
N PHE A 99 15.35 -0.96 10.80
CA PHE A 99 15.26 -0.04 11.95
C PHE A 99 16.58 -0.04 12.73
N ASP A 100 17.48 0.91 12.47
CA ASP A 100 18.70 1.07 13.27
C ASP A 100 18.39 1.85 14.55
N ILE A 101 17.75 1.22 15.54
CA ILE A 101 17.67 1.82 16.87
C ILE A 101 19.04 1.68 17.53
N ALA A 102 19.65 2.82 17.88
CA ALA A 102 20.85 2.85 18.70
C ALA A 102 20.60 2.03 19.97
N SER A 103 21.25 0.87 20.05
CA SER A 103 21.20 -0.02 21.20
C SER A 103 21.98 0.59 22.37
N ASP A 104 21.51 1.71 22.92
CA ASP A 104 22.07 2.29 24.16
C ASP A 104 21.50 1.64 25.43
N ALA A 105 20.77 0.53 25.29
CA ALA A 105 20.41 -0.35 26.38
C ALA A 105 20.81 -1.81 26.07
N ALA A 106 22.11 -2.05 25.92
CA ALA A 106 22.69 -3.38 26.19
C ALA A 106 22.70 -3.67 27.72
N GLY A 107 21.58 -3.40 28.38
CA GLY A 107 21.29 -3.70 29.77
C GLY A 107 20.38 -4.92 29.85
N GLY A 108 20.97 -6.10 29.69
CA GLY A 108 20.48 -7.34 30.29
C GLY A 108 19.01 -7.73 30.09
N ARG A 109 18.58 -8.00 28.85
CA ARG A 109 17.48 -8.96 28.65
C ARG A 109 18.10 -10.30 28.27
N SER A 110 18.13 -11.19 29.25
CA SER A 110 18.51 -12.59 29.09
C SER A 110 17.77 -13.15 27.89
N THR A 111 18.48 -13.71 26.91
CA THR A 111 17.87 -14.67 26.00
C THR A 111 17.14 -15.70 26.86
N PRO A 112 15.83 -15.97 26.63
CA PRO A 112 15.10 -16.94 27.42
C PRO A 112 15.89 -18.24 27.45
N LEU A 113 16.03 -18.84 28.63
CA LEU A 113 16.70 -20.13 28.75
C LEU A 113 15.97 -21.12 27.82
N PRO A 114 16.68 -22.07 27.18
CA PRO A 114 16.05 -23.05 26.30
C PRO A 114 14.91 -23.77 27.03
N GLY A 115 13.66 -23.47 26.67
CA GLY A 115 12.46 -24.05 27.29
C GLY A 115 11.59 -23.09 28.13
N GLU A 116 11.98 -21.82 28.29
CA GLU A 116 11.11 -20.81 28.91
C GLU A 116 10.09 -20.27 27.90
N LEU A 117 8.80 -20.38 28.21
CA LEU A 117 7.71 -19.90 27.35
C LEU A 117 7.76 -18.36 27.30
N ASN A 118 8.01 -17.82 26.10
CA ASN A 118 7.96 -16.38 25.89
C ASN A 118 6.51 -15.90 25.91
N MET A 119 6.07 -15.38 27.07
CA MET A 119 4.71 -14.90 27.28
C MET A 119 4.34 -13.72 26.37
N VAL A 120 5.32 -12.91 25.94
CA VAL A 120 5.08 -11.80 25.01
C VAL A 120 4.73 -12.34 23.64
N ASP A 121 5.49 -13.32 23.14
CA ASP A 121 5.22 -13.95 21.83
C ASP A 121 3.86 -14.66 21.83
N LEU A 122 3.52 -15.35 22.92
CA LEU A 122 2.20 -15.98 23.08
C LEU A 122 1.06 -14.95 23.08
N GLN A 123 1.26 -13.81 23.75
CA GLN A 123 0.31 -12.72 23.77
C GLN A 123 0.13 -12.11 22.37
N LEU A 124 1.23 -11.83 21.67
CA LEU A 124 1.21 -11.28 20.31
C LEU A 124 0.57 -12.26 19.32
N HIS A 125 0.90 -13.54 19.40
CA HIS A 125 0.27 -14.58 18.59
C HIS A 125 -1.24 -14.69 18.89
N SER A 126 -1.62 -14.67 20.16
CA SER A 126 -3.03 -14.66 20.58
C SER A 126 -3.75 -13.41 20.06
N HIS A 127 -3.12 -12.24 20.14
CA HIS A 127 -3.66 -10.98 19.61
C HIS A 127 -3.87 -11.08 18.09
N PHE A 128 -2.90 -11.64 17.36
CA PHE A 128 -3.05 -11.87 15.93
C PHE A 128 -4.29 -12.69 15.60
N MET A 129 -4.45 -13.83 16.28
CA MET A 129 -5.54 -14.79 16.04
C MET A 129 -6.91 -14.26 16.45
N LEU A 130 -6.97 -13.41 17.48
CA LEU A 130 -8.24 -12.91 18.03
C LEU A 130 -8.67 -11.58 17.42
N HIS A 131 -7.71 -10.76 16.97
CA HIS A 131 -7.94 -9.37 16.56
C HIS A 131 -7.33 -9.09 15.17
N THR A 132 -5.99 -9.06 15.06
CA THR A 132 -5.31 -8.53 13.85
C THR A 132 -5.80 -9.18 12.57
N CYS A 133 -5.90 -10.51 12.53
CA CYS A 133 -6.27 -11.25 11.31
C CYS A 133 -7.70 -10.94 10.81
N LYS A 134 -8.63 -10.59 11.71
CA LYS A 134 -10.03 -10.29 11.38
C LYS A 134 -10.18 -8.94 10.68
N HIS A 135 -9.19 -8.05 10.83
CA HIS A 135 -9.21 -6.69 10.31
C HIS A 135 -8.19 -6.47 9.17
N MET A 136 -7.62 -7.55 8.63
CA MET A 136 -6.72 -7.48 7.47
C MET A 136 -7.45 -7.36 6.12
N SER A 137 -8.74 -7.68 6.06
CA SER A 137 -9.57 -7.58 4.85
C SER A 137 -11.05 -7.54 5.24
N LEU A 138 -11.85 -6.79 4.49
CA LEU A 138 -13.31 -6.79 4.61
C LEU A 138 -13.94 -7.85 3.68
N ASN A 139 -13.19 -8.39 2.73
CA ASN A 139 -13.63 -9.49 1.89
C ASN A 139 -13.59 -10.82 2.69
N PRO A 140 -14.73 -11.52 2.88
CA PRO A 140 -14.77 -12.72 3.71
C PRO A 140 -13.86 -13.86 3.24
N ARG A 141 -13.59 -13.96 1.93
CA ARG A 141 -12.69 -15.00 1.40
C ARG A 141 -11.25 -14.70 1.75
N ARG A 142 -10.81 -13.45 1.60
CA ARG A 142 -9.46 -13.02 1.96
C ARG A 142 -9.26 -13.05 3.47
N GLN A 143 -10.26 -12.60 4.23
CA GLN A 143 -10.27 -12.68 5.70
C GLN A 143 -10.06 -14.12 6.17
N HIS A 144 -10.74 -15.10 5.56
CA HIS A 144 -10.53 -16.51 5.89
C HIS A 144 -9.07 -16.99 5.68
N ILE A 145 -8.36 -16.45 4.68
CA ILE A 145 -6.94 -16.74 4.45
C ILE A 145 -6.08 -16.18 5.58
N TRP A 146 -6.36 -14.95 6.02
CA TRP A 146 -5.69 -14.31 7.15
C TRP A 146 -5.94 -15.04 8.47
N GLU A 147 -7.15 -15.55 8.70
CA GLU A 147 -7.53 -16.26 9.92
C GLU A 147 -7.01 -17.70 9.97
N THR A 148 -6.74 -18.33 8.82
CA THR A 148 -6.44 -19.77 8.78
C THR A 148 -5.14 -20.13 8.08
N VAL A 149 -4.86 -19.64 6.88
CA VAL A 149 -3.74 -20.10 6.07
C VAL A 149 -2.44 -19.46 6.56
N ILE A 150 -2.45 -18.15 6.77
CA ILE A 150 -1.27 -17.38 7.17
C ILE A 150 -0.74 -17.84 8.55
N PRO A 151 -1.56 -17.98 9.60
CA PRO A 151 -1.13 -18.56 10.88
C PRO A 151 -0.53 -19.96 10.73
N ARG A 152 -1.14 -20.82 9.91
CA ARG A 152 -0.61 -22.18 9.67
C ARG A 152 0.75 -22.17 8.98
N PHE A 153 1.01 -21.19 8.12
CA PHE A 153 2.32 -21.00 7.50
C PHE A 153 3.35 -20.50 8.51
N ALA A 154 2.98 -19.50 9.31
CA ALA A 154 3.83 -18.98 10.39
C ALA A 154 4.21 -20.07 11.41
N MET A 155 3.28 -20.94 11.82
CA MET A 155 3.58 -22.05 12.74
C MET A 155 4.61 -23.06 12.20
N ARG A 156 4.88 -23.07 10.89
CA ARG A 156 5.81 -24.00 10.23
C ARG A 156 7.08 -23.31 9.74
N ASN A 157 7.16 -22.00 9.89
CA ASN A 157 8.24 -21.19 9.35
C ASN A 157 8.56 -20.04 10.33
N GLU A 158 9.77 -20.10 10.90
CA GLU A 158 10.22 -19.15 11.92
C GLU A 158 10.27 -17.71 11.40
N ALA A 159 10.68 -17.50 10.15
CA ALA A 159 10.70 -16.17 9.53
C ALA A 159 9.30 -15.55 9.48
N LEU A 160 8.31 -16.32 9.01
CA LEU A 160 6.92 -15.88 8.95
C LEU A 160 6.31 -15.68 10.34
N MET A 161 6.67 -16.52 11.32
CA MET A 161 6.23 -16.31 12.70
C MET A 161 6.72 -14.98 13.23
N HIS A 162 8.01 -14.66 13.04
CA HIS A 162 8.56 -13.38 13.43
C HIS A 162 7.87 -12.19 12.75
N LEU A 163 7.63 -12.25 11.44
CA LEU A 163 6.88 -11.19 10.73
C LEU A 163 5.43 -11.06 11.21
N LEU A 164 4.77 -12.18 11.53
CA LEU A 164 3.40 -12.20 12.06
C LEU A 164 3.33 -11.55 13.45
N LEU A 165 4.25 -11.91 14.35
CA LEU A 165 4.32 -11.35 15.69
C LEU A 165 4.62 -9.84 15.65
N ALA A 166 5.53 -9.42 14.76
CA ALA A 166 5.84 -8.01 14.56
C ALA A 166 4.62 -7.21 14.10
N LEU A 167 3.87 -7.72 13.11
CA LEU A 167 2.64 -7.09 12.63
C LEU A 167 1.56 -7.03 13.72
N ALA A 168 1.37 -8.12 14.46
CA ALA A 168 0.43 -8.19 15.57
C ALA A 168 0.78 -7.19 16.68
N GLY A 169 2.08 -6.98 16.93
CA GLY A 169 2.53 -6.02 17.92
C GLY A 169 2.28 -4.57 17.50
N LEU A 170 2.37 -4.23 16.21
CA LEU A 170 1.97 -2.90 15.74
C LEU A 170 0.47 -2.65 15.93
N ASP A 171 -0.36 -3.65 15.63
CA ASP A 171 -1.80 -3.59 15.86
C ASP A 171 -2.13 -3.42 17.35
N TYR A 172 -1.51 -4.25 18.19
CA TYR A 172 -1.65 -4.19 19.65
C TYR A 172 -1.24 -2.83 20.24
N ALA A 173 -0.12 -2.26 19.77
CA ALA A 173 0.33 -0.93 20.19
C ALA A 173 -0.66 0.17 19.73
N SER A 174 -1.22 0.04 18.53
CA SER A 174 -2.19 0.98 17.98
C SER A 174 -3.52 0.99 18.76
N ASP A 175 -3.97 -0.17 19.24
CA ASP A 175 -5.20 -0.29 20.03
C ASP A 175 -5.07 0.47 21.37
N LYS A 176 -3.93 0.30 22.06
CA LYS A 176 -3.64 0.97 23.34
C LYS A 176 -3.59 2.49 23.25
N THR A 177 -3.11 3.03 22.12
CA THR A 177 -3.09 4.49 21.92
C THR A 177 -4.50 5.08 21.76
N THR A 178 -5.49 4.27 21.37
CA THR A 178 -6.88 4.72 21.18
C THR A 178 -7.61 4.85 22.53
N ASP A 179 -7.31 4.00 23.50
CA ASP A 179 -7.90 4.02 24.85
C ASP A 179 -7.46 5.21 25.71
N GLN A 180 -6.42 5.95 25.31
CA GLN A 180 -5.87 7.08 26.08
C GLN A 180 -6.41 8.46 25.66
N GLN A 181 -7.39 8.53 24.74
CA GLN A 181 -8.06 9.79 24.44
C GLN A 181 -8.97 10.17 25.64
N PRO A 182 -8.70 11.24 26.40
CA PRO A 182 -9.53 11.59 27.55
C PRO A 182 -10.94 11.93 27.06
N ALA A 183 -11.92 11.20 27.59
CA ALA A 183 -13.33 11.51 27.41
C ALA A 183 -13.55 13.00 27.72
N HIS A 184 -14.17 13.69 26.76
CA HIS A 184 -14.50 15.09 26.79
C HIS A 184 -14.97 15.55 28.18
N THR A 185 -14.23 16.48 28.76
CA THR A 185 -14.69 17.34 29.84
C THR A 185 -15.94 18.09 29.36
N SER A 186 -17.10 17.70 29.89
CA SER A 186 -18.31 18.51 29.78
C SER A 186 -18.11 19.79 30.62
N PRO A 187 -18.32 20.99 30.08
CA PRO A 187 -18.41 22.18 30.91
C PRO A 187 -19.83 22.20 31.48
N ASP A 188 -19.99 21.94 32.78
CA ASP A 188 -21.05 22.53 33.62
C ASP A 188 -21.06 21.85 35.01
N MET A 189 -20.38 22.47 35.98
CA MET A 189 -20.89 22.81 37.33
C MET A 189 -19.73 23.14 38.28
N GLU A 190 -19.65 24.42 38.66
CA GLU A 190 -18.91 24.89 39.83
C GLU A 190 -19.49 24.26 41.12
N SER A 191 -18.67 23.62 41.94
CA SER A 191 -18.56 23.95 43.38
C SER A 191 -17.49 23.14 44.15
N GLN A 192 -16.59 23.92 44.75
CA GLN A 192 -15.86 23.75 46.01
C GLN A 192 -14.52 22.99 46.08
N PRO A 193 -13.55 23.53 46.84
CA PRO A 193 -12.22 22.97 47.02
C PRO A 193 -12.19 22.02 48.22
N SER A 194 -11.48 20.91 48.11
CA SER A 194 -10.99 20.17 49.27
C SER A 194 -9.62 19.61 48.98
N SER A 195 -8.68 20.09 49.78
CA SER A 195 -7.29 19.70 49.88
C SER A 195 -7.15 18.29 50.44
N THR A 196 -6.52 17.39 49.68
CA THR A 196 -5.71 16.29 50.24
C THR A 196 -4.47 16.11 49.40
N ILE A 197 -3.35 16.09 50.12
CA ILE A 197 -1.97 16.01 49.66
C ILE A 197 -1.61 14.54 49.40
N ALA A 198 -0.82 14.34 48.32
CA ALA A 198 0.12 13.26 48.02
C ALA A 198 -0.38 11.93 47.41
N ASP A 199 0.44 11.48 46.44
CA ASP A 199 0.63 10.14 45.86
C ASP A 199 -0.28 9.67 44.71
N HIS A 200 -0.28 10.39 43.58
CA HIS A 200 -0.70 9.86 42.27
C HIS A 200 0.24 10.32 41.13
N ASP A 201 1.55 10.13 41.29
CA ASP A 201 2.55 10.49 40.25
C ASP A 201 3.41 9.30 39.78
N HIS A 202 2.95 8.06 39.99
CA HIS A 202 3.69 6.85 39.58
C HIS A 202 3.05 6.01 38.46
N ASP A 203 1.84 6.37 37.99
CA ASP A 203 1.13 5.56 36.98
C ASP A 203 1.31 6.05 35.53
N HIS A 204 1.88 7.25 35.32
CA HIS A 204 2.16 7.78 33.98
C HIS A 204 3.54 7.38 33.43
N ASP A 205 4.51 7.05 34.28
CA ASP A 205 5.89 6.75 33.85
C ASP A 205 6.08 5.26 33.49
N HIS A 206 5.36 4.35 34.14
CA HIS A 206 5.44 2.91 33.83
C HIS A 206 4.85 2.53 32.46
N ASN A 207 3.83 3.26 31.99
CA ASN A 207 3.21 3.00 30.69
C ASN A 207 4.08 3.42 29.50
N HIS A 208 4.88 4.48 29.63
CA HIS A 208 5.76 4.96 28.55
C HIS A 208 7.02 4.09 28.38
N VAL A 209 7.53 3.50 29.46
CA VAL A 209 8.64 2.53 29.44
C VAL A 209 8.20 1.19 28.85
N LEU A 210 6.98 0.74 29.17
CA LEU A 210 6.40 -0.45 28.57
C LEU A 210 6.22 -0.28 27.05
N ASP A 211 5.82 0.89 26.57
CA ASP A 211 5.66 1.16 25.14
C ASP A 211 6.99 1.08 24.38
N ALA A 212 8.07 1.62 24.94
CA ALA A 212 9.42 1.53 24.35
C ALA A 212 9.98 0.10 24.37
N ALA A 213 9.82 -0.64 25.47
CA ALA A 213 10.26 -2.02 25.58
C ALA A 213 9.46 -2.96 24.66
N TYR A 214 8.15 -2.70 24.48
CA TYR A 214 7.31 -3.46 23.56
C TYR A 214 7.66 -3.16 22.10
N LEU A 215 7.92 -1.88 21.78
CA LEU A 215 8.40 -1.45 20.46
C LEU A 215 9.72 -2.12 20.09
N GLN A 216 10.65 -2.27 21.05
CA GLN A 216 11.90 -2.99 20.83
C GLN A 216 11.66 -4.46 20.45
N VAL A 217 10.73 -5.15 21.13
CA VAL A 217 10.36 -6.55 20.79
C VAL A 217 9.76 -6.65 19.40
N ILE A 218 8.88 -5.70 19.03
CA ILE A 218 8.28 -5.63 17.70
C ILE A 218 9.35 -5.51 16.61
N ILE A 219 10.32 -4.60 16.82
CA ILE A 219 11.41 -4.36 15.88
C ILE A 219 12.34 -5.58 15.80
N GLU A 220 12.66 -6.20 16.94
CA GLU A 220 13.49 -7.40 16.98
C GLU A 220 12.87 -8.54 16.16
N HIS A 221 11.59 -8.82 16.37
CA HIS A 221 10.86 -9.80 15.56
C HIS A 221 10.85 -9.40 14.09
N HIS A 222 10.57 -8.15 13.77
CA HIS A 222 10.57 -7.66 12.40
C HIS A 222 11.93 -7.89 11.71
N GLN A 223 13.03 -7.53 12.36
CA GLN A 223 14.39 -7.68 11.84
C GLN A 223 14.77 -9.15 11.63
N ARG A 224 14.52 -10.02 12.62
CA ARG A 224 14.78 -11.47 12.53
C ARG A 224 13.97 -12.12 11.40
N GLY A 225 12.69 -11.75 11.29
CA GLY A 225 11.80 -12.20 10.23
C GLY A 225 12.29 -11.75 8.86
N LEU A 226 12.67 -10.47 8.72
CA LEU A 226 13.16 -9.88 7.47
C LEU A 226 14.49 -10.51 7.00
N GLU A 227 15.43 -10.76 7.91
CA GLU A 227 16.72 -11.39 7.59
C GLU A 227 16.52 -12.81 7.03
N SER A 228 15.71 -13.62 7.72
CA SER A 228 15.41 -14.98 7.29
C SER A 228 14.59 -14.99 5.99
N PHE A 229 13.61 -14.09 5.87
CA PHE A 229 12.79 -13.92 4.67
C PHE A 229 13.64 -13.58 3.43
N ARG A 230 14.66 -12.71 3.56
CA ARG A 230 15.58 -12.39 2.45
C ARG A 230 16.31 -13.63 1.94
N THR A 231 16.65 -14.56 2.83
CA THR A 231 17.27 -15.84 2.46
C THR A 231 16.29 -16.76 1.72
N GLU A 232 15.02 -16.78 2.12
CA GLU A 232 13.97 -17.54 1.42
C GLU A 232 13.67 -16.96 0.03
N LEU A 233 13.60 -15.64 -0.06
CA LEU A 233 13.39 -14.91 -1.31
C LEU A 233 14.55 -15.14 -2.31
N ALA A 234 15.79 -15.15 -1.82
CA ALA A 234 16.97 -15.43 -2.65
C ALA A 234 16.95 -16.86 -3.22
N ASN A 235 16.29 -17.80 -2.53
CA ASN A 235 16.12 -19.20 -2.93
C ASN A 235 14.68 -19.50 -3.35
N LEU A 236 14.02 -18.57 -4.06
CA LEU A 236 12.63 -18.73 -4.49
C LEU A 236 12.46 -19.97 -5.40
N SER A 237 11.50 -20.81 -5.04
CA SER A 237 11.12 -22.02 -5.77
C SER A 237 9.63 -22.31 -5.58
N SER A 238 9.09 -23.28 -6.32
CA SER A 238 7.69 -23.70 -6.16
C SER A 238 7.34 -24.22 -4.76
N THR A 239 8.35 -24.65 -3.98
CA THR A 239 8.14 -25.24 -2.64
C THR A 239 7.97 -24.19 -1.54
N ASN A 240 8.63 -23.03 -1.66
CA ASN A 240 8.56 -21.94 -0.69
C ASN A 240 7.78 -20.71 -1.22
N LEU A 241 7.33 -20.71 -2.48
CA LEU A 241 6.59 -19.61 -3.10
C LEU A 241 5.42 -19.08 -2.24
N ASN A 242 4.60 -19.97 -1.68
CA ASN A 242 3.47 -19.56 -0.86
C ASN A 242 3.90 -18.92 0.47
N LEU A 243 5.04 -19.34 1.03
CA LEU A 243 5.62 -18.74 2.22
C LEU A 243 6.19 -17.36 1.91
N VAL A 244 6.93 -17.23 0.80
CA VAL A 244 7.46 -15.96 0.32
C VAL A 244 6.32 -14.98 0.04
N PHE A 245 5.25 -15.42 -0.63
CA PHE A 245 4.09 -14.56 -0.87
C PHE A 245 3.42 -14.10 0.43
N ALA A 246 3.20 -15.00 1.40
CA ALA A 246 2.66 -14.62 2.71
C ALA A 246 3.58 -13.67 3.48
N GLY A 247 4.90 -13.91 3.47
CA GLY A 247 5.90 -13.04 4.09
C GLY A 247 5.92 -11.65 3.47
N SER A 248 5.84 -11.54 2.13
CA SER A 248 5.71 -10.26 1.43
C SER A 248 4.45 -9.50 1.84
N MET A 249 3.31 -10.17 2.00
CA MET A 249 2.06 -9.54 2.46
C MET A 249 2.18 -9.02 3.90
N LEU A 250 2.81 -9.79 4.79
CA LEU A 250 3.07 -9.38 6.18
C LEU A 250 3.99 -8.15 6.22
N LEU A 251 5.05 -8.13 5.40
CA LEU A 251 5.97 -6.99 5.30
C LEU A 251 5.30 -5.73 4.77
N VAL A 252 4.45 -5.84 3.74
CA VAL A 252 3.68 -4.70 3.23
C VAL A 252 2.72 -4.19 4.31
N GLY A 253 1.98 -5.10 4.97
CA GLY A 253 1.10 -4.73 6.09
C GLY A 253 1.85 -4.01 7.21
N PHE A 254 3.03 -4.51 7.57
CA PHE A 254 3.88 -3.92 8.61
C PHE A 254 4.36 -2.52 8.19
N ALA A 255 4.85 -2.37 6.96
CA ALA A 255 5.32 -1.09 6.44
C ALA A 255 4.22 -0.02 6.49
N LEU A 256 3.02 -0.35 6.01
CA LEU A 256 1.88 0.56 6.05
C LEU A 256 1.45 0.89 7.49
N ALA A 257 1.34 -0.12 8.36
CA ALA A 257 0.96 0.09 9.76
C ALA A 257 1.95 0.98 10.51
N SER A 258 3.25 0.81 10.23
CA SER A 258 4.31 1.56 10.90
C SER A 258 4.30 3.06 10.59
N LEU A 259 3.61 3.51 9.54
CA LEU A 259 3.39 4.96 9.29
C LEU A 259 2.63 5.65 10.42
N ARG A 260 1.81 4.90 11.16
CA ARG A 260 1.03 5.42 12.30
C ARG A 260 1.86 5.62 13.56
N ILE A 261 2.97 4.90 13.68
CA ILE A 261 3.82 4.96 14.88
C ILE A 261 4.91 5.99 14.65
N ARG A 262 4.81 7.14 15.33
CA ARG A 262 5.73 8.29 15.17
C ARG A 262 7.21 7.86 15.20
N ASN A 263 7.60 7.08 16.21
CA ASN A 263 8.99 6.60 16.38
C ASN A 263 9.50 5.77 15.19
N LEU A 264 8.64 4.95 14.58
CA LEU A 264 9.01 4.12 13.43
C LEU A 264 8.96 4.91 12.12
N ASN A 265 8.00 5.82 12.00
CA ASN A 265 7.84 6.66 10.82
C ASN A 265 9.02 7.62 10.66
N ASP A 266 9.47 8.25 11.74
CA ASP A 266 10.61 9.17 11.75
C ASP A 266 11.96 8.47 11.58
N ALA A 267 12.07 7.17 11.92
CA ALA A 267 13.30 6.41 11.75
C ALA A 267 13.68 6.11 10.28
N HIS A 268 12.71 6.17 9.35
CA HIS A 268 12.87 5.73 7.96
C HIS A 268 13.07 6.86 6.95
N SER A 269 12.84 8.11 7.35
CA SER A 269 12.93 9.26 6.44
C SER A 269 13.66 10.41 7.12
N PRO A 270 14.40 11.26 6.36
CA PRO A 270 14.91 12.51 6.89
C PRO A 270 13.77 13.31 7.54
N PRO A 271 14.06 14.08 8.62
CA PRO A 271 13.03 14.86 9.30
C PRO A 271 12.22 15.71 8.32
N GLY A 272 10.91 15.52 8.30
CA GLY A 272 9.98 16.26 7.44
C GLY A 272 9.80 15.71 6.02
N GLN A 273 10.46 14.61 5.63
CA GLN A 273 10.17 13.94 4.36
C GLN A 273 9.15 12.81 4.50
N PRO A 274 8.29 12.59 3.49
CA PRO A 274 7.40 11.45 3.48
C PRO A 274 8.17 10.16 3.21
N ARG A 275 7.68 9.06 3.77
CA ARG A 275 8.26 7.73 3.67
C ARG A 275 7.77 7.05 2.39
N LEU A 276 8.70 6.50 1.61
CA LEU A 276 8.44 5.92 0.28
C LEU A 276 8.77 4.43 0.15
N ASP A 277 9.42 3.84 1.14
CA ASP A 277 9.92 2.45 1.09
C ASP A 277 8.79 1.41 0.89
N TRP A 278 7.60 1.67 1.43
CA TRP A 278 6.41 0.84 1.25
C TRP A 278 5.95 0.74 -0.22
N ILE A 279 6.24 1.73 -1.07
CA ILE A 279 5.92 1.68 -2.51
C ILE A 279 6.74 0.57 -3.16
N PHE A 280 8.04 0.51 -2.86
CA PHE A 280 8.94 -0.52 -3.39
C PHE A 280 8.58 -1.91 -2.87
N LEU A 281 8.07 -2.03 -1.64
CA LEU A 281 7.58 -3.31 -1.11
C LEU A 281 6.33 -3.80 -1.84
N ILE A 282 5.38 -2.92 -2.15
CA ILE A 282 4.22 -3.27 -2.98
C ILE A 282 4.67 -3.69 -4.38
N GLN A 283 5.59 -2.96 -5.00
CA GLN A 283 6.14 -3.33 -6.31
C GLN A 283 6.87 -4.69 -6.28
N GLY A 284 7.64 -4.96 -5.22
CA GLY A 284 8.30 -6.25 -5.01
C GLY A 284 7.31 -7.40 -4.82
N LEU A 285 6.27 -7.19 -4.01
CA LEU A 285 5.15 -8.14 -3.84
C LEU A 285 4.49 -8.45 -5.19
N CYS A 286 4.12 -7.44 -5.97
CA CYS A 286 3.47 -7.62 -7.26
C CYS A 286 4.39 -8.30 -8.30
N THR A 287 5.71 -8.08 -8.20
CA THR A 287 6.70 -8.82 -9.00
C THR A 287 6.66 -10.31 -8.70
N VAL A 288 6.60 -10.70 -7.41
CA VAL A 288 6.45 -12.11 -6.99
C VAL A 288 5.14 -12.70 -7.53
N ILE A 289 4.03 -11.94 -7.43
CA ILE A 289 2.72 -12.37 -7.94
C ILE A 289 2.77 -12.63 -9.45
N THR A 290 3.28 -11.66 -10.21
CA THR A 290 3.24 -11.68 -11.68
C THR A 290 4.09 -12.83 -12.25
N HIS A 291 5.30 -13.03 -11.73
CA HIS A 291 6.19 -14.07 -12.23
C HIS A 291 5.71 -15.49 -11.89
N ASN A 292 4.94 -15.65 -10.81
CA ASN A 292 4.53 -16.94 -10.29
C ASN A 292 3.00 -17.15 -10.31
N TRP A 293 2.31 -16.37 -11.15
CA TRP A 293 0.85 -16.28 -11.16
C TRP A 293 0.12 -17.64 -11.24
N PRO A 294 0.50 -18.57 -12.15
CA PRO A 294 -0.23 -19.84 -12.27
C PRO A 294 -0.17 -20.66 -10.98
N GLU A 295 1.00 -20.72 -10.34
CA GLU A 295 1.20 -21.48 -9.10
C GLU A 295 0.43 -20.86 -7.93
N LEU A 296 0.47 -19.53 -7.79
CA LEU A 296 -0.28 -18.81 -6.76
C LEU A 296 -1.79 -18.97 -6.93
N ARG A 297 -2.30 -18.95 -8.17
CA ARG A 297 -3.73 -19.13 -8.46
C ARG A 297 -4.24 -20.55 -8.19
N MET A 298 -3.37 -21.55 -8.28
CA MET A 298 -3.68 -22.92 -7.88
C MET A 298 -3.43 -23.17 -6.40
N GLY A 299 -2.68 -22.28 -5.74
CA GLY A 299 -2.27 -22.39 -4.35
C GLY A 299 -3.35 -22.03 -3.32
N PRO A 300 -3.03 -22.22 -2.03
CA PRO A 300 -3.93 -21.92 -0.92
C PRO A 300 -4.15 -20.42 -0.69
N LEU A 301 -3.31 -19.55 -1.27
CA LEU A 301 -3.41 -18.09 -1.13
C LEU A 301 -4.16 -17.42 -2.30
N ARG A 302 -4.73 -18.20 -3.24
CA ARG A 302 -5.34 -17.68 -4.48
C ARG A 302 -6.39 -16.59 -4.27
N ASP A 303 -7.17 -16.66 -3.18
CA ASP A 303 -8.26 -15.71 -2.93
C ASP A 303 -7.72 -14.32 -2.56
N LEU A 304 -6.47 -14.21 -2.08
CA LEU A 304 -5.79 -12.92 -1.85
C LEU A 304 -5.47 -12.19 -3.15
N THR A 305 -5.41 -12.90 -4.28
CA THR A 305 -5.14 -12.31 -5.60
C THR A 305 -6.41 -12.05 -6.41
N ASP A 306 -7.58 -12.38 -5.86
CA ASP A 306 -8.86 -12.35 -6.57
C ASP A 306 -9.65 -11.07 -6.29
N TYR A 307 -9.63 -10.12 -7.22
CA TYR A 307 -10.31 -8.82 -7.10
C TYR A 307 -11.49 -8.73 -8.07
N SER A 308 -12.71 -8.91 -7.55
CA SER A 308 -13.92 -9.04 -8.39
C SER A 308 -14.30 -7.73 -9.10
N HIS A 309 -13.98 -6.58 -8.52
CA HIS A 309 -14.30 -5.26 -9.04
C HIS A 309 -13.09 -4.56 -9.68
N ALA A 310 -11.91 -5.18 -9.70
CA ALA A 310 -10.73 -4.68 -10.39
C ALA A 310 -10.85 -4.92 -11.91
N ASN A 311 -11.80 -4.23 -12.52
CA ASN A 311 -12.07 -4.30 -13.96
C ASN A 311 -12.07 -2.89 -14.58
N ASP A 312 -12.34 -2.83 -15.88
CA ASP A 312 -12.35 -1.60 -16.66
C ASP A 312 -13.76 -1.06 -16.92
N ASP A 313 -14.79 -1.57 -16.22
CA ASP A 313 -16.19 -1.18 -16.43
C ASP A 313 -16.38 0.33 -16.16
N TRP A 314 -15.61 0.90 -15.23
CA TRP A 314 -15.59 2.33 -14.94
C TRP A 314 -15.26 3.20 -16.17
N ARG A 315 -14.50 2.68 -17.15
CA ARG A 315 -14.18 3.40 -18.40
C ARG A 315 -15.37 3.50 -19.34
N LEU A 316 -16.39 2.67 -19.16
CA LEU A 316 -17.63 2.72 -19.95
C LEU A 316 -18.58 3.81 -19.43
N CYS A 317 -18.36 4.31 -18.21
CA CYS A 317 -19.18 5.36 -17.63
C CYS A 317 -18.67 6.73 -18.08
N PRO A 318 -19.54 7.62 -18.61
CA PRO A 318 -19.15 8.99 -18.89
C PRO A 318 -18.69 9.71 -17.63
N ARG A 319 -17.59 10.47 -17.73
CA ARG A 319 -17.05 11.25 -16.60
C ARG A 319 -18.11 12.16 -15.96
N ASP A 320 -18.99 12.77 -16.76
CA ASP A 320 -20.10 13.59 -16.28
C ASP A 320 -21.13 12.84 -15.42
N ALA A 321 -21.34 11.55 -15.69
CA ALA A 321 -22.25 10.73 -14.88
C ALA A 321 -21.68 10.46 -13.48
N LEU A 322 -20.34 10.40 -13.36
CA LEU A 322 -19.61 10.21 -12.10
C LEU A 322 -19.43 11.51 -11.28
N ARG A 323 -19.76 12.67 -11.85
CA ARG A 323 -19.69 13.97 -11.14
C ARG A 323 -20.89 14.21 -10.23
N SER A 324 -21.99 13.50 -10.46
CA SER A 324 -23.29 13.82 -9.85
C SER A 324 -23.35 13.43 -8.36
N VAL A 325 -22.97 14.34 -7.46
CA VAL A 325 -22.98 14.15 -5.99
C VAL A 325 -24.36 13.74 -5.44
N SER A 326 -25.45 14.09 -6.14
CA SER A 326 -26.83 13.73 -5.77
C SER A 326 -27.11 12.23 -5.74
N SER A 327 -26.22 11.40 -6.33
CA SER A 327 -26.31 9.94 -6.28
C SER A 327 -25.29 9.28 -5.34
N ILE A 328 -24.54 10.06 -4.53
CA ILE A 328 -23.71 9.47 -3.46
C ILE A 328 -24.64 8.81 -2.43
N ARG A 329 -24.46 7.49 -2.26
CA ARG A 329 -25.35 6.67 -1.45
C ARG A 329 -25.25 6.92 0.05
N ARG A 330 -26.36 6.65 0.75
CA ARG A 330 -26.38 6.46 2.21
C ARG A 330 -25.43 5.32 2.56
N GLY A 331 -24.51 5.57 3.49
CA GLY A 331 -23.49 4.60 3.92
C GLY A 331 -22.05 5.02 3.64
N CYS A 332 -21.78 6.03 2.81
CA CYS A 332 -20.41 6.55 2.67
C CYS A 332 -19.97 7.27 3.95
N SER A 333 -18.70 7.11 4.35
CA SER A 333 -18.14 7.90 5.45
C SER A 333 -18.03 9.39 5.07
N PRO A 334 -18.01 10.32 6.04
CA PRO A 334 -17.88 11.74 5.75
C PRO A 334 -16.65 12.08 4.92
N ARG A 335 -15.53 11.40 5.17
CA ARG A 335 -14.28 11.56 4.41
C ARG A 335 -14.44 11.12 2.95
N LEU A 336 -15.05 9.95 2.70
CA LEU A 336 -15.33 9.47 1.36
C LEU A 336 -16.29 10.41 0.61
N VAL A 337 -17.29 10.96 1.29
CA VAL A 337 -18.21 11.97 0.71
C VAL A 337 -17.45 13.24 0.35
N ALA A 338 -16.56 13.74 1.22
CA ALA A 338 -15.74 14.91 0.95
C ALA A 338 -14.81 14.70 -0.26
N PHE A 339 -14.18 13.52 -0.34
CA PHE A 339 -13.41 13.11 -1.51
C PHE A 339 -14.27 13.16 -2.78
N CYS A 340 -15.41 12.46 -2.79
CA CYS A 340 -16.26 12.37 -4.00
C CYS A 340 -16.77 13.74 -4.49
N ARG A 341 -17.03 14.67 -3.57
CA ARG A 341 -17.49 16.03 -3.91
C ARG A 341 -16.43 16.87 -4.63
N GLY A 342 -15.16 16.69 -4.31
CA GLY A 342 -14.08 17.53 -4.84
C GLY A 342 -13.12 16.84 -5.81
N ALA A 343 -13.17 15.52 -5.93
CA ALA A 343 -12.18 14.74 -6.68
C ALA A 343 -12.04 15.18 -8.14
N ASP A 344 -13.15 15.40 -8.84
CA ASP A 344 -13.11 15.76 -10.25
C ASP A 344 -12.58 17.19 -10.49
N GLU A 345 -13.00 18.15 -9.67
CA GLU A 345 -12.54 19.53 -9.76
C GLU A 345 -11.05 19.62 -9.43
N ALA A 346 -10.63 19.02 -8.31
CA ALA A 346 -9.23 19.02 -7.88
C ALA A 346 -8.32 18.34 -8.92
N LEU A 347 -8.75 17.22 -9.49
CA LEU A 347 -8.02 16.55 -10.57
C LEU A 347 -7.92 17.42 -11.83
N THR A 348 -9.01 18.10 -12.21
CA THR A 348 -9.03 19.01 -13.37
C THR A 348 -8.05 20.17 -13.18
N GLN A 349 -8.01 20.77 -11.98
CA GLN A 349 -7.08 21.84 -11.64
C GLN A 349 -5.62 21.36 -11.67
N LEU A 350 -5.33 20.18 -11.10
CA LEU A 350 -3.99 19.61 -11.07
C LEU A 350 -3.46 19.26 -12.47
N VAL A 351 -4.30 18.64 -13.31
CA VAL A 351 -3.96 18.35 -14.72
C VAL A 351 -3.78 19.63 -15.52
N GLY A 352 -4.63 20.65 -15.29
CA GLY A 352 -4.49 21.96 -15.92
C GLY A 352 -3.19 22.66 -15.55
N TYR A 353 -2.79 22.60 -14.27
CA TYR A 353 -1.51 23.13 -13.82
C TYR A 353 -0.32 22.41 -14.46
N HIS A 354 -0.35 21.07 -14.50
CA HIS A 354 0.68 20.28 -15.20
C HIS A 354 0.80 20.68 -16.67
N ALA A 355 -0.32 20.82 -17.39
CA ALA A 355 -0.31 21.22 -18.80
C ALA A 355 0.28 22.62 -19.01
N SER A 356 -0.05 23.57 -18.12
CA SER A 356 0.52 24.93 -18.13
C SER A 356 2.03 24.90 -17.87
N LEU A 357 2.48 24.11 -16.89
CA LEU A 357 3.89 23.98 -16.56
C LEU A 357 4.67 23.27 -17.68
N ALA A 358 4.12 22.23 -18.28
CA ALA A 358 4.73 21.52 -19.41
C ALA A 358 4.90 22.42 -20.65
N ALA A 359 3.98 23.35 -20.89
CA ALA A 359 4.12 24.35 -21.94
C ALA A 359 5.29 25.32 -21.70
N ARG A 360 5.69 25.53 -20.43
CA ARG A 360 6.81 26.41 -20.04
C ARG A 360 8.15 25.68 -19.97
N GLU A 361 8.18 24.46 -19.42
CA GLU A 361 9.39 23.70 -19.08
C GLU A 361 9.75 22.60 -20.10
N GLY A 362 8.89 22.32 -21.09
CA GLY A 362 9.14 21.30 -22.13
C GLY A 362 8.96 19.84 -21.67
N GLN A 363 9.72 18.91 -22.26
CA GLN A 363 9.56 17.44 -22.13
C GLN A 363 9.93 16.86 -20.73
N ILE A 364 10.27 17.70 -19.75
CA ILE A 364 10.75 17.27 -18.42
C ILE A 364 9.64 16.60 -17.57
N LEU A 365 8.37 16.77 -17.95
CA LEU A 365 7.22 16.35 -17.14
C LEU A 365 6.50 15.07 -17.61
N ALA A 366 7.19 14.20 -18.36
CA ALA A 366 6.60 12.96 -18.88
C ALA A 366 6.19 11.98 -17.78
N GLU A 367 7.02 11.83 -16.74
CA GLU A 367 6.73 10.93 -15.61
C GLU A 367 5.53 11.44 -14.79
N GLN A 368 5.44 12.75 -14.55
CA GLN A 368 4.28 13.36 -13.88
C GLN A 368 3.00 13.20 -14.71
N LYS A 369 3.11 13.31 -16.04
CA LYS A 369 1.96 13.09 -16.93
C LYS A 369 1.45 11.65 -16.80
N ALA A 370 2.34 10.66 -16.87
CA ALA A 370 1.97 9.25 -16.74
C ALA A 370 1.37 8.95 -15.35
N ALA A 371 1.93 9.55 -14.29
CA ALA A 371 1.39 9.43 -12.94
C ALA A 371 -0.01 10.07 -12.82
N LEU A 372 -0.26 11.22 -13.47
CA LEU A 372 -1.58 11.86 -13.49
C LEU A 372 -2.62 11.04 -14.24
N GLU A 373 -2.26 10.41 -15.36
CA GLU A 373 -3.17 9.50 -16.10
C GLU A 373 -3.57 8.29 -15.24
N LEU A 374 -2.63 7.74 -14.48
CA LEU A 374 -2.91 6.68 -13.51
C LEU A 374 -3.83 7.18 -12.38
N LEU A 375 -3.51 8.34 -11.81
CA LEU A 375 -4.29 8.96 -10.73
C LEU A 375 -5.74 9.21 -11.16
N GLU A 376 -5.93 9.76 -12.36
CA GLU A 376 -7.26 9.95 -12.96
C GLU A 376 -8.02 8.63 -13.03
N GLY A 377 -7.39 7.57 -13.53
CA GLY A 377 -8.00 6.25 -13.60
C GLY A 377 -8.41 5.71 -12.23
N MET A 378 -7.58 5.91 -11.20
CA MET A 378 -7.90 5.50 -9.83
C MET A 378 -9.06 6.32 -9.25
N TYR A 379 -9.09 7.63 -9.47
CA TYR A 379 -10.18 8.50 -9.00
C TYR A 379 -11.51 8.15 -9.67
N MET A 380 -11.50 7.95 -10.99
CA MET A 380 -12.71 7.55 -11.73
C MET A 380 -13.20 6.17 -11.29
N ARG A 381 -12.28 5.23 -11.00
CA ARG A 381 -12.63 3.92 -10.44
C ARG A 381 -13.26 4.06 -9.05
N THR A 382 -12.70 4.90 -8.17
CA THR A 382 -13.27 5.18 -6.84
C THR A 382 -14.68 5.75 -6.95
N LEU A 383 -14.87 6.77 -7.77
CA LEU A 383 -16.20 7.38 -8.01
C LEU A 383 -17.18 6.34 -8.56
N TYR A 384 -16.76 5.54 -9.54
CA TYR A 384 -17.58 4.47 -10.10
C TYR A 384 -18.03 3.47 -9.04
N VAL A 385 -17.13 2.99 -8.18
CA VAL A 385 -17.50 2.08 -7.08
C VAL A 385 -18.54 2.73 -6.18
N VAL A 386 -18.32 3.96 -5.73
CA VAL A 386 -19.27 4.66 -4.86
C VAL A 386 -20.65 4.81 -5.51
N HIS A 387 -20.69 5.18 -6.79
CA HIS A 387 -21.94 5.32 -7.55
C HIS A 387 -22.66 3.99 -7.80
N PHE A 388 -21.94 2.89 -8.00
CA PHE A 388 -22.51 1.62 -8.46
C PHE A 388 -22.39 0.41 -7.51
N SER A 389 -21.86 0.58 -6.30
CA SER A 389 -22.06 -0.33 -5.16
C SER A 389 -23.50 -0.85 -5.01
N SER A 390 -23.70 -1.97 -4.33
CA SER A 390 -25.05 -2.57 -4.22
C SER A 390 -25.99 -1.71 -3.38
N GLU A 391 -27.21 -1.42 -3.85
CA GLU A 391 -28.24 -0.71 -3.07
C GLU A 391 -28.68 -1.48 -1.81
N ALA A 392 -28.48 -2.80 -1.77
CA ALA A 392 -28.82 -3.62 -0.61
C ALA A 392 -27.79 -3.54 0.54
N ARG A 393 -26.69 -2.80 0.33
CA ARG A 393 -25.55 -2.67 1.25
C ARG A 393 -25.40 -1.21 1.68
N GLU A 394 -25.98 -0.87 2.83
CA GLU A 394 -26.07 0.52 3.30
C GLU A 394 -25.02 0.88 4.38
N SER A 395 -24.06 0.00 4.69
CA SER A 395 -23.02 0.31 5.69
C SER A 395 -21.74 0.88 5.07
N PRO A 396 -20.98 1.73 5.81
CA PRO A 396 -19.65 2.17 5.37
C PRO A 396 -18.66 1.04 5.10
N LEU A 397 -18.79 -0.07 5.83
CA LEU A 397 -17.96 -1.25 5.66
C LEU A 397 -18.20 -1.92 4.30
N ASP A 398 -19.44 -1.93 3.83
CA ASP A 398 -19.75 -2.51 2.54
C ASP A 398 -19.12 -1.73 1.38
N VAL A 399 -19.19 -0.40 1.44
CA VAL A 399 -18.57 0.46 0.43
C VAL A 399 -17.06 0.27 0.45
N GLN A 400 -16.44 0.23 1.64
CA GLN A 400 -14.99 -0.04 1.74
C GLN A 400 -14.61 -1.45 1.26
N ALA A 401 -15.47 -2.46 1.45
CA ALA A 401 -15.25 -3.80 0.91
C ALA A 401 -15.30 -3.79 -0.63
N ASP A 402 -16.23 -3.04 -1.22
CA ASP A 402 -16.30 -2.88 -2.68
C ASP A 402 -15.06 -2.10 -3.21
N LEU A 403 -14.57 -1.09 -2.47
CA LEU A 403 -13.33 -0.37 -2.78
C LEU A 403 -12.10 -1.28 -2.69
N GLU A 404 -12.04 -2.17 -1.70
CA GLU A 404 -11.01 -3.20 -1.56
C GLU A 404 -11.03 -4.14 -2.78
N ASP A 405 -12.21 -4.61 -3.17
CA ASP A 405 -12.40 -5.49 -4.32
C ASP A 405 -12.13 -4.81 -5.67
N ALA A 406 -12.12 -3.48 -5.71
CA ALA A 406 -11.70 -2.67 -6.85
C ALA A 406 -10.17 -2.47 -6.92
N ALA A 407 -9.42 -3.08 -6.00
CA ALA A 407 -7.97 -3.05 -5.91
C ALA A 407 -7.39 -1.63 -5.83
N LEU A 408 -8.09 -0.70 -5.16
CA LEU A 408 -7.62 0.68 -5.06
C LEU A 408 -6.32 0.81 -4.27
N MET A 409 -6.04 -0.08 -3.32
CA MET A 409 -4.76 -0.08 -2.58
C MET A 409 -3.55 -0.53 -3.43
N ALA A 410 -3.77 -1.06 -4.64
CA ALA A 410 -2.70 -1.57 -5.51
C ALA A 410 -2.11 -0.50 -6.44
N TRP A 411 -2.53 0.76 -6.37
CA TRP A 411 -2.10 1.81 -7.31
C TRP A 411 -0.57 1.97 -7.38
N ALA A 412 0.14 1.72 -6.27
CA ALA A 412 1.59 1.85 -6.17
C ALA A 412 2.36 0.87 -7.08
N GLU A 413 1.76 -0.27 -7.44
CA GLU A 413 2.28 -1.21 -8.43
C GLU A 413 2.41 -0.56 -9.82
N PHE A 414 1.47 0.31 -10.17
CA PHE A 414 1.33 0.86 -11.51
C PHE A 414 2.03 2.22 -11.69
N LEU A 415 2.67 2.73 -10.64
CA LEU A 415 3.42 3.99 -10.72
C LEU A 415 4.50 3.89 -11.81
N PRO A 416 4.68 4.95 -12.64
CA PRO A 416 5.79 5.00 -13.58
C PRO A 416 7.14 4.86 -12.88
N GLY A 417 8.05 4.06 -13.44
CA GLY A 417 9.34 3.75 -12.81
C GLY A 417 10.19 4.99 -12.53
N GLY A 418 10.15 6.00 -13.41
CA GLY A 418 10.90 7.25 -13.23
C GLY A 418 10.22 8.27 -12.32
N PHE A 419 8.94 8.07 -11.95
CA PHE A 419 8.20 9.04 -11.14
C PHE A 419 8.82 9.26 -9.77
N LEU A 420 9.25 8.20 -9.08
CA LEU A 420 9.86 8.34 -7.75
C LEU A 420 11.20 9.10 -7.80
N ASP A 421 11.96 8.96 -8.88
CA ASP A 421 13.21 9.70 -9.08
C ASP A 421 12.96 11.22 -9.19
N THR A 422 11.77 11.62 -9.66
CA THR A 422 11.41 13.04 -9.75
C THR A 422 11.21 13.70 -8.38
N LEU A 423 10.92 12.94 -7.32
CA LEU A 423 10.77 13.43 -5.95
C LEU A 423 12.12 13.79 -5.31
N ALA A 424 13.20 13.15 -5.75
CA ALA A 424 14.56 13.42 -5.27
C ALA A 424 15.16 14.70 -5.89
N GLY A 425 14.53 15.23 -6.95
CA GLY A 425 14.90 16.49 -7.57
C GLY A 425 14.58 17.71 -6.71
N GLY A 426 14.99 18.89 -7.18
CA GLY A 426 14.61 20.17 -6.60
C GLY A 426 13.69 20.98 -7.51
N GLY A 427 13.10 22.05 -6.97
CA GLY A 427 12.29 23.00 -7.73
C GLY A 427 10.88 22.52 -8.05
N VAL A 428 10.20 23.26 -8.93
CA VAL A 428 8.75 23.14 -9.20
C VAL A 428 8.33 21.74 -9.66
N CYS A 429 9.17 21.02 -10.41
CA CYS A 429 8.85 19.65 -10.87
C CYS A 429 8.79 18.65 -9.71
N SER A 430 9.74 18.73 -8.78
CA SER A 430 9.76 17.89 -7.58
C SER A 430 8.58 18.25 -6.67
N THR A 431 8.30 19.53 -6.45
CA THR A 431 7.13 19.99 -5.69
C THR A 431 5.82 19.50 -6.30
N LEU A 432 5.65 19.56 -7.63
CA LEU A 432 4.48 19.00 -8.32
C LEU A 432 4.36 17.49 -8.09
N SER A 433 5.48 16.77 -8.12
CA SER A 433 5.50 15.32 -7.90
C SER A 433 5.09 14.96 -6.48
N TYR A 434 5.48 15.75 -5.48
CA TYR A 434 4.96 15.64 -4.11
C TYR A 434 3.46 15.90 -4.03
N VAL A 435 2.94 16.93 -4.71
CA VAL A 435 1.49 17.19 -4.77
C VAL A 435 0.74 16.01 -5.41
N ILE A 436 1.23 15.47 -6.53
CA ILE A 436 0.66 14.27 -7.17
C ILE A 436 0.68 13.08 -6.20
N LEU A 437 1.78 12.88 -5.47
CA LEU A 437 1.90 11.81 -4.49
C LEU A 437 0.88 11.96 -3.34
N ALA A 438 0.64 13.18 -2.85
CA ALA A 438 -0.40 13.43 -1.84
C ALA A 438 -1.80 13.07 -2.35
N TYR A 439 -2.10 13.31 -3.62
CA TYR A 439 -3.37 12.88 -4.23
C TYR A 439 -3.47 11.35 -4.30
N PHE A 440 -2.38 10.65 -4.61
CA PHE A 440 -2.37 9.18 -4.50
C PHE A 440 -2.58 8.70 -3.06
N HIS A 441 -1.97 9.38 -2.07
CA HIS A 441 -2.12 9.04 -0.65
C HIS A 441 -3.57 9.15 -0.18
N LEU A 442 -4.37 10.07 -0.73
CA LEU A 442 -5.80 10.16 -0.42
C LEU A 442 -6.54 8.84 -0.66
N LEU A 443 -6.16 8.04 -1.67
CA LEU A 443 -6.83 6.77 -1.93
C LEU A 443 -6.71 5.82 -0.73
N PHE A 444 -5.57 5.85 -0.01
CA PHE A 444 -5.38 5.07 1.20
C PHE A 444 -6.19 5.64 2.38
N THR A 445 -6.38 6.96 2.47
CA THR A 445 -7.13 7.58 3.59
C THR A 445 -8.62 7.28 3.55
N LEU A 446 -9.15 6.76 2.44
CA LEU A 446 -10.54 6.30 2.29
C LEU A 446 -10.82 4.95 3.00
N PHE A 447 -9.77 4.20 3.37
CA PHE A 447 -9.86 2.89 4.00
C PHE A 447 -9.84 2.98 5.54
N GLU A 448 -10.84 3.65 6.11
CA GLU A 448 -10.91 3.95 7.55
C GLU A 448 -11.09 2.72 8.45
N SER A 449 -11.54 1.59 7.89
CA SER A 449 -11.74 0.33 8.62
C SER A 449 -10.53 -0.61 8.55
N PHE A 450 -9.50 -0.25 7.80
CA PHE A 450 -8.26 -1.02 7.67
C PHE A 450 -7.22 -0.46 8.63
N TRP A 451 -7.04 -1.14 9.77
CA TRP A 451 -6.20 -0.66 10.87
C TRP A 451 -4.76 -0.31 10.42
N TYR A 452 -4.18 -1.08 9.49
CA TYR A 452 -2.81 -0.89 9.02
C TYR A 452 -2.65 0.29 8.05
N VAL A 453 -3.74 0.93 7.62
CA VAL A 453 -3.70 2.13 6.75
C VAL A 453 -4.25 3.35 7.47
N LYS A 454 -5.26 3.15 8.32
CA LYS A 454 -6.02 4.20 9.02
C LYS A 454 -5.09 5.22 9.69
N GLY A 455 -5.17 6.47 9.26
CA GLY A 455 -4.45 7.60 9.87
C GLY A 455 -2.94 7.66 9.56
N GLY A 456 -2.33 6.64 8.95
CA GLY A 456 -0.91 6.66 8.59
C GLY A 456 -0.63 7.69 7.49
N PHE A 457 -1.44 7.65 6.43
CA PHE A 457 -1.30 8.56 5.29
C PHE A 457 -1.78 10.00 5.55
N ASP A 458 -2.58 10.21 6.60
CA ASP A 458 -2.98 11.54 7.06
C ASP A 458 -1.71 12.34 7.45
N GLY A 459 -0.79 11.71 8.20
CA GLY A 459 0.48 12.31 8.59
C GLY A 459 1.42 12.54 7.40
N GLU A 460 1.48 11.61 6.45
CA GLU A 460 2.32 11.74 5.25
C GLU A 460 1.85 12.89 4.35
N ILE A 461 0.53 13.10 4.21
CA ILE A 461 -0.04 14.25 3.49
C ILE A 461 0.34 15.57 4.18
N VAL A 462 0.36 15.62 5.52
CA VAL A 462 0.79 16.80 6.27
C VAL A 462 2.29 17.08 6.08
N LYS A 463 3.15 16.05 6.06
CA LYS A 463 4.58 16.20 5.74
C LYS A 463 4.78 16.77 4.34
N ILE A 464 4.07 16.21 3.35
CA ILE A 464 4.08 16.72 1.97
C ILE A 464 3.63 18.19 1.94
N LYS A 465 2.57 18.55 2.66
CA LYS A 465 2.11 19.94 2.73
C LYS A 465 3.21 20.88 3.22
N ALA A 466 3.93 20.50 4.29
CA ALA A 466 5.03 21.30 4.82
C ALA A 466 6.15 21.49 3.77
N LEU A 467 6.51 20.44 3.02
CA LEU A 467 7.48 20.54 1.92
C LEU A 467 7.01 21.47 0.80
N VAL A 468 5.74 21.39 0.42
CA VAL A 468 5.15 22.26 -0.61
C VAL A 468 5.12 23.71 -0.14
N ASP A 469 4.75 23.97 1.12
CA ASP A 469 4.77 25.32 1.70
C ASP A 469 6.19 25.91 1.69
N MET A 470 7.21 25.10 2.01
CA MET A 470 8.63 25.51 1.98
C MET A 470 9.15 25.84 0.57
N SER A 471 8.54 25.28 -0.48
CA SER A 471 8.94 25.57 -1.86
C SER A 471 8.59 26.99 -2.31
N GLY A 472 7.58 27.63 -1.68
CA GLY A 472 7.09 28.96 -2.05
C GLY A 472 6.23 29.01 -3.32
N GLU A 473 5.92 27.86 -3.93
CA GLU A 473 5.14 27.78 -5.18
C GLU A 473 3.63 27.98 -4.93
N ALA A 474 3.14 29.21 -5.09
CA ALA A 474 1.78 29.61 -4.70
C ALA A 474 0.65 28.74 -5.28
N GLU A 475 0.75 28.40 -6.57
CA GLU A 475 -0.26 27.56 -7.23
C GLU A 475 -0.24 26.12 -6.69
N LEU A 476 0.93 25.55 -6.42
CA LEU A 476 1.06 24.21 -5.82
C LEU A 476 0.59 24.19 -4.36
N MET A 477 0.86 25.25 -3.59
CA MET A 477 0.32 25.44 -2.24
C MET A 477 -1.22 25.47 -2.24
N SER A 478 -1.84 26.07 -3.27
CA SER A 478 -3.30 26.07 -3.46
C SER A 478 -3.82 24.67 -3.80
N LEU A 479 -3.17 23.96 -4.73
CA LEU A 479 -3.55 22.60 -5.13
C LEU A 479 -3.44 21.58 -3.98
N MET A 480 -2.56 21.85 -3.02
CA MET A 480 -2.38 21.04 -1.81
C MET A 480 -3.47 21.27 -0.74
N GLN A 481 -4.27 22.34 -0.82
CA GLN A 481 -5.33 22.60 0.16
C GLN A 481 -6.43 21.54 0.13
N TRP A 482 -6.79 21.04 -1.06
CA TRP A 482 -7.88 20.07 -1.18
C TRP A 482 -7.55 18.73 -0.48
N PRO A 483 -6.38 18.08 -0.71
CA PRO A 483 -6.02 16.88 0.04
C PRO A 483 -6.02 17.08 1.55
N VAL A 484 -5.51 18.22 2.04
CA VAL A 484 -5.50 18.57 3.47
C VAL A 484 -6.93 18.69 4.00
N SER A 485 -7.83 19.31 3.24
CA SER A 485 -9.24 19.47 3.62
C SER A 485 -9.98 18.13 3.72
N VAL A 486 -9.68 17.16 2.84
CA VAL A 486 -10.30 15.82 2.88
C VAL A 486 -9.82 15.06 4.11
N VAL A 487 -8.53 15.10 4.41
CA VAL A 487 -7.95 14.44 5.59
C VAL A 487 -8.44 15.06 6.90
N ALA A 488 -8.66 16.38 6.93
CA ALA A 488 -9.19 17.09 8.10
C ALA A 488 -10.63 16.69 8.46
N VAL A 489 -11.35 16.00 7.56
CA VAL A 489 -12.64 15.39 7.90
C VAL A 489 -12.39 14.19 8.82
N TYR A 490 -12.85 14.32 10.08
CA TYR A 490 -12.68 13.28 11.08
C TYR A 490 -13.40 11.99 10.67
N PRO A 491 -12.72 10.83 10.78
CA PRO A 491 -13.38 9.53 10.63
C PRO A 491 -14.40 9.35 11.76
N THR A 492 -15.60 8.87 11.40
CA THR A 492 -16.66 8.52 12.37
C THR A 492 -16.39 7.21 13.09
#